data_AF-A0A220XPB2-F1
#
_entry.id   AF-A0A220XPB2-F1
#
_cell.length_a   1.000
_cell.length_b   1.000
_cell.length_c   1.000
_cell.angle_alpha   90.00
_cell.angle_beta   90.00
_cell.angle_gamma   90.00
#
_symmetry.space_group_name_H-M   'P 1'
#
loop_
_entity.id
_entity.type
_entity.pdbx_description
1 polymer ?
#
loop_
_entity_poly.entity_id
_entity_poly.type
_entity_poly.pdbx_seq_one_letter_code
_entity_poly.pdbx_strand_id
1 'polypeptide(L)' 'MLLDDSRQLAERMRAAGASVRLQVFRGQIHVFQALFRLLPEARHALHLSGAFLTDRAEDTFP' A
#
# COMPACT_ATOMS: atom_id res chain seq x y z
N MET A 1 -2.64 4.02 16.35
CA MET A 1 -1.51 3.06 16.40
C MET A 1 -1.64 2.05 15.26
N LEU A 2 -0.52 1.71 14.58
CA LEU A 2 -0.40 1.17 13.20
C LEU A 2 -0.74 2.14 12.05
N LEU A 3 -1.88 2.84 12.09
CA LEU A 3 -2.18 3.88 11.08
C LEU A 3 -1.17 5.04 11.16
N ASP A 4 -0.91 5.53 12.38
CA ASP A 4 0.05 6.62 12.59
C ASP A 4 1.49 6.17 12.35
N ASP A 5 1.80 4.89 12.58
CA ASP A 5 3.11 4.31 12.26
C ASP A 5 3.32 4.29 10.74
N SER A 6 2.28 3.90 9.98
CA SER A 6 2.31 3.93 8.51
C SER A 6 2.52 5.35 7.97
N ARG A 7 1.85 6.35 8.58
CA ARG A 7 2.04 7.78 8.24
C ARG A 7 3.45 8.25 8.54
N GLN A 8 3.96 7.98 9.73
CA GLN A 8 5.31 8.39 10.13
C GLN A 8 6.38 7.73 9.26
N LEU A 9 6.23 6.45 8.94
CA LEU A 9 7.14 5.76 8.03
C LEU A 9 7.14 6.43 6.65
N ALA A 10 5.95 6.72 6.11
CA ALA A 10 5.84 7.38 4.81
C ALA A 10 6.55 8.75 4.80
N GLU A 11 6.35 9.58 5.83
CA GLU A 11 7.05 10.86 5.93
C GLU A 11 8.57 10.70 6.04
N ARG A 12 9.04 9.77 6.87
CA ARG A 12 10.49 9.51 7.02
C ARG A 12 11.13 9.02 5.72
N MET A 13 10.45 8.13 5.01
CA MET A 13 10.95 7.62 3.72
C MET A 13 10.99 8.72 2.66
N ARG A 14 9.97 9.60 2.59
CA ARG A 14 9.99 10.77 1.70
C ARG A 14 11.13 11.72 2.04
N ALA A 15 11.35 12.00 3.33
CA ALA A 15 12.45 12.84 3.78
C ALA A 15 13.83 12.26 3.43
N ALA A 16 13.94 10.93 3.33
CA ALA A 16 15.13 10.23 2.86
C ALA A 16 15.27 10.17 1.32
N GLY A 17 14.37 10.81 0.57
CA GLY A 17 14.41 10.85 -0.91
C GLY A 17 13.79 9.64 -1.60
N ALA A 18 13.11 8.74 -0.87
CA ALA A 18 12.44 7.60 -1.49
C ALA A 18 11.12 8.03 -2.17
N SER A 19 10.78 7.37 -3.27
CA SER A 19 9.43 7.44 -3.87
C SER A 19 8.45 6.65 -3.00
N VAL A 20 7.45 7.33 -2.45
CA VAL A 20 6.53 6.75 -1.46
C VAL A 20 5.08 7.04 -1.81
N ARG A 21 4.26 5.98 -1.84
CA ARG A 21 2.80 6.04 -1.93
C ARG A 21 2.18 5.46 -0.66
N LEU A 22 1.41 6.26 0.08
CA LEU A 22 0.65 5.81 1.24
C LEU A 22 -0.84 5.83 0.91
N GLN A 23 -1.51 4.69 1.06
CA GLN A 23 -2.96 4.57 0.86
C GLN A 23 -3.64 4.15 2.18
N VAL A 24 -4.61 4.95 2.62
CA VAL A 24 -5.40 4.66 3.82
C VAL A 24 -6.78 4.17 3.40
N PHE A 25 -7.11 2.93 3.75
CA PHE A 25 -8.43 2.36 3.53
C PHE A 25 -9.34 2.66 4.72
N ARG A 26 -10.11 3.74 4.63
CA ARG A 26 -11.02 4.18 5.70
C ARG A 26 -12.05 3.08 5.99
N GLY A 27 -12.25 2.78 7.27
CA GLY A 27 -13.23 1.79 7.74
C GLY A 27 -12.74 0.33 7.70
N GLN A 28 -11.53 0.08 7.20
CA GLN A 28 -10.96 -1.27 7.18
C GLN A 28 -10.19 -1.59 8.46
N ILE A 29 -10.22 -2.87 8.83
CA ILE A 29 -9.46 -3.41 9.95
C ILE A 29 -8.01 -3.71 9.54
N HIS A 30 -7.15 -3.95 10.53
CA HIS A 30 -5.78 -4.39 10.31
C HIS A 30 -5.76 -5.68 9.48
N VAL A 31 -4.96 -5.71 8.41
CA VAL A 31 -4.79 -6.86 7.48
C VAL A 31 -6.11 -7.33 6.84
N PHE A 32 -7.06 -6.44 6.58
CA PHE A 32 -8.31 -6.78 5.87
C PHE A 32 -8.07 -7.47 4.51
N GLN A 33 -6.90 -7.29 3.89
CA GLN A 33 -6.49 -7.95 2.65
C GLN A 33 -6.55 -9.48 2.72
N ALA A 34 -6.36 -10.08 3.90
CA ALA A 34 -6.48 -11.53 4.09
C ALA A 34 -7.90 -12.04 3.82
N LEU A 35 -8.90 -11.16 3.87
CA LEU A 35 -10.32 -11.47 3.62
C LEU A 35 -10.73 -11.30 2.15
N PHE A 36 -9.80 -11.39 1.19
CA PHE A 36 -10.07 -11.18 -0.24
C PHE A 36 -11.20 -12.03 -0.84
N ARG A 37 -11.54 -13.17 -0.24
CA ARG A 37 -12.69 -13.99 -0.66
C ARG A 37 -14.04 -13.40 -0.22
N LEU A 38 -14.05 -12.56 0.81
CA LEU A 38 -15.26 -12.02 1.45
C LEU A 38 -15.43 -10.52 1.21
N LEU A 39 -14.33 -9.75 1.21
CA LEU A 39 -14.35 -8.30 1.10
C LEU A 39 -13.91 -7.82 -0.29
N PRO A 40 -14.74 -7.06 -1.03
CA PRO A 40 -14.32 -6.48 -2.31
C PRO A 40 -13.16 -5.50 -2.15
N GLU A 41 -13.10 -4.74 -1.06
CA GLU A 41 -11.99 -3.82 -0.75
C GLU A 41 -10.67 -4.55 -0.61
N ALA A 42 -10.68 -5.76 -0.04
CA ALA A 42 -9.48 -6.58 0.09
C ALA A 42 -8.92 -6.99 -1.27
N ARG A 43 -9.78 -7.39 -2.22
CA ARG A 43 -9.34 -7.64 -3.62
C ARG A 43 -8.83 -6.38 -4.28
N HIS A 44 -9.52 -5.26 -4.08
CA HIS A 44 -9.08 -3.98 -4.64
C HIS A 44 -7.69 -3.59 -4.12
N ALA A 45 -7.45 -3.72 -2.81
CA ALA A 45 -6.15 -3.46 -2.21
C ALA A 45 -5.04 -4.35 -2.78
N LEU A 46 -5.31 -5.65 -2.98
CA LEU A 46 -4.34 -6.57 -3.60
C LEU A 46 -4.05 -6.21 -5.07
N HIS A 47 -5.07 -5.83 -5.85
CA HIS A 47 -4.86 -5.38 -7.23
C HIS A 47 -4.00 -4.12 -7.30
N LEU A 48 -4.22 -3.14 -6.41
CA LEU A 48 -3.40 -1.93 -6.36
C LEU A 48 -1.94 -2.23 -5.97
N SER A 49 -1.72 -3.18 -5.06
CA SER A 49 -0.36 -3.67 -4.74
C SER A 49 0.30 -4.34 -5.95
N GLY A 50 -0.44 -5.16 -6.69
CA GLY A 50 0.07 -5.80 -7.91
C GLY A 50 0.43 -4.78 -9.01
N ALA A 51 -0.42 -3.78 -9.21
CA ALA A 51 -0.14 -2.69 -10.15
C ALA A 51 1.11 -1.90 -9.73
N PHE A 52 1.24 -1.57 -8.43
CA PHE A 52 2.44 -0.90 -7.92
C PHE A 52 3.72 -1.69 -8.22
N LEU A 53 3.71 -3.01 -8.04
CA LEU A 53 4.87 -3.85 -8.33
C LEU A 53 5.18 -3.90 -9.83
N THR A 54 4.15 -3.97 -10.68
CA THR A 54 4.29 -4.00 -12.14
C THR A 54 4.90 -2.70 -12.64
N ASP A 55 4.32 -1.55 -12.23
CA ASP A 55 4.84 -0.22 -12.60
C ASP A 55 6.34 -0.09 -12.24
N ARG A 56 6.75 -0.53 -11.03
CA ARG A 56 8.16 -0.41 -10.58
C ARG A 56 9.10 -1.41 -11.24
N ALA A 57 8.60 -2.58 -11.62
CA ALA A 57 9.40 -3.57 -12.34
C ALA A 57 9.76 -3.05 -13.74
N GLU A 58 8.81 -2.42 -14.43
CA GLU A 58 9.03 -1.75 -15.72
C GLU A 58 10.01 -0.58 -15.59
N ASP A 59 9.95 0.20 -14.51
CA ASP A 59 10.91 1.27 -14.23
C ASP A 59 12.36 0.76 -14.01
N THR A 60 12.51 -0.49 -13.54
CA THR A 60 13.82 -1.07 -13.14
C THR A 60 14.45 -1.91 -14.26
N PHE A 61 13.65 -2.45 -15.18
CA PHE A 61 14.09 -3.25 -16.32
C PHE A 61 13.43 -2.74 -17.61
N PRO A 62 14.03 -1.76 -18.30
CA PRO A 62 13.54 -1.30 -19.59
C PRO A 62 13.70 -2.35 -20.70
#